data_AF-A0A1R4GHF1-F1
#
_entry.id   AF-A0A1R4GHF1-F1
#
_cell.length_a   1.000
_cell.length_b   1.000
_cell.length_c   1.000
_cell.angle_alpha   90.00
_cell.angle_beta   90.00
_cell.angle_gamma   90.00
#
_symmetry.space_group_name_H-M   'P 1'
#
loop_
_entity.id
_entity.type
_entity.pdbx_description
1 polymer ?
#
loop_
_entity_poly.entity_id
_entity_poly.type
_entity_poly.pdbx_seq_one_letter_code
_entity_poly.pdbx_strand_id
1 'polypeptide(L)'
;MSEQRSLFSRFVEGLNEFYHAPYRQTLARAARDEEDLFMLLLFSESLGIDNPASFYTLELQPIFLEKFHEWHLRMGMPRCPLQHGGCC
;
A
#
# COMPACT_ATOMS: atom_id res chain seq x y z
N MET A 1 39.45 -11.83 19.40
CA MET A 1 39.09 -10.94 18.27
C MET A 1 37.56 -10.94 18.01
N SER A 2 36.72 -10.88 19.06
CA SER A 2 35.26 -11.08 18.96
C SER A 2 34.42 -9.91 19.52
N GLU A 3 35.02 -8.97 20.26
CA GLU A 3 34.29 -7.88 20.96
C GLU A 3 34.05 -6.64 20.08
N GLN A 4 34.85 -6.41 19.04
CA GLN A 4 34.70 -5.25 18.15
C GLN A 4 33.46 -5.30 17.25
N ARG A 5 32.90 -6.50 16.98
CA ARG A 5 31.71 -6.64 16.14
C ARG A 5 30.46 -6.03 16.77
N SER A 6 30.32 -5.99 18.10
CA SER A 6 29.11 -5.46 18.74
C SER A 6 29.05 -3.94 18.73
N LEU A 7 30.18 -3.26 18.96
CA LEU A 7 30.26 -1.80 18.93
C LEU A 7 30.06 -1.24 17.52
N PHE A 8 30.65 -1.89 16.52
CA PHE A 8 30.44 -1.51 15.12
C PHE A 8 28.99 -1.74 14.69
N SER A 9 28.37 -2.87 15.08
CA SER A 9 26.96 -3.15 14.83
C SER A 9 26.04 -2.09 15.45
N ARG A 10 26.28 -1.71 16.71
CA ARG A 10 25.50 -0.67 17.41
C ARG A 10 25.68 0.71 16.79
N PHE A 11 26.88 1.02 16.29
CA PHE A 11 27.15 2.27 15.58
C PHE A 11 26.43 2.34 14.23
N VAL A 12 26.46 1.25 13.47
CA VAL A 12 25.72 1.13 12.19
C VAL A 12 24.21 1.23 12.44
N GLU A 13 23.69 0.59 13.48
CA GLU A 13 22.27 0.63 13.84
C GLU A 13 21.83 2.06 14.24
N GLY A 14 22.64 2.78 15.02
CA GLY A 14 22.38 4.18 15.36
C GLY A 14 22.43 5.13 14.16
N LEU A 15 23.36 4.90 13.22
CA LEU A 15 23.39 5.62 11.93
C LEU A 15 22.15 5.31 11.10
N ASN A 16 21.74 4.04 11.04
CA ASN A 16 20.57 3.62 10.29
C ASN A 16 19.29 4.29 10.82
N GLU A 17 19.14 4.31 12.15
CA GLU A 17 18.03 5.02 12.81
C GLU A 17 18.08 6.52 12.51
N PHE A 18 19.25 7.15 12.54
CA PHE A 18 19.40 8.57 12.21
C PHE A 18 19.03 8.90 10.76
N TYR A 19 19.38 8.02 9.81
CA TYR A 19 19.01 8.19 8.41
C TYR A 19 17.54 7.90 8.14
N HIS A 20 16.93 6.89 8.78
CA HIS A 20 15.52 6.55 8.55
C HIS A 20 14.53 7.42 9.33
N ALA A 21 14.91 7.91 10.51
CA ALA A 21 14.03 8.69 11.38
C ALA A 21 13.33 9.89 10.70
N PRO A 22 14.01 10.74 9.89
CA PRO A 22 13.34 11.87 9.24
C PRO A 22 12.48 11.44 8.04
N TYR A 23 12.83 10.36 7.34
CA TYR A 23 12.13 9.93 6.13
C TYR A 23 11.01 8.93 6.39
N ARG A 24 10.82 8.44 7.63
CA ARG A 24 9.75 7.47 7.94
C ARG A 24 8.36 7.95 7.50
N GLN A 25 8.07 9.24 7.65
CA GLN A 25 6.78 9.79 7.27
C GLN A 25 6.62 9.88 5.74
N THR A 26 7.67 10.32 5.05
CA THR A 26 7.65 10.42 3.57
C THR A 26 7.59 9.04 2.93
N LEU A 27 8.32 8.07 3.49
CA LEU A 27 8.29 6.68 3.05
C LEU A 27 6.93 6.03 3.33
N ALA A 28 6.36 6.25 4.51
CA ALA A 28 5.02 5.76 4.82
C ALA A 28 3.94 6.37 3.90
N ARG A 29 4.10 7.64 3.53
CA ARG A 29 3.22 8.29 2.54
C ARG A 29 3.39 7.67 1.15
N ALA A 30 4.63 7.51 0.69
CA ALA A 30 4.91 6.89 -0.61
C ALA A 30 4.37 5.45 -0.69
N ALA A 31 4.53 4.66 0.37
CA ALA A 31 3.99 3.30 0.43
C ALA A 31 2.46 3.28 0.38
N ARG A 32 1.79 4.25 1.01
CA ARG A 32 0.33 4.40 0.93
C ARG A 32 -0.13 4.82 -0.47
N ASP A 33 0.57 5.78 -1.09
CA ASP A 33 0.27 6.23 -2.44
C ASP A 33 0.43 5.08 -3.45
N GLU A 34 1.42 4.20 -3.26
CA GLU A 34 1.62 2.98 -4.05
C GLU A 34 0.51 1.95 -3.83
N GLU A 35 0.09 1.72 -2.58
CA GLU A 35 -1.05 0.85 -2.25
C GLU A 35 -2.36 1.38 -2.87
N ASP A 36 -2.60 2.69 -2.80
CA ASP A 36 -3.79 3.33 -3.37
C ASP A 36 -3.79 3.24 -4.91
N LEU A 37 -2.64 3.37 -5.56
CA LEU A 37 -2.48 3.16 -7.00
C LEU A 37 -2.74 1.71 -7.41
N PHE A 38 -2.27 0.75 -6.61
CA PHE A 38 -2.49 -0.66 -6.86
C PHE A 38 -3.98 -1.03 -6.74
N MET A 39 -4.66 -0.52 -5.70
CA MET A 39 -6.11 -0.67 -5.55
C MET A 39 -6.88 -0.03 -6.69
N LEU A 40 -6.48 1.15 -7.16
CA LEU A 40 -7.05 1.79 -8.35
C LEU A 40 -6.91 0.88 -9.59
N LEU A 41 -5.73 0.29 -9.81
CA LEU A 41 -5.51 -0.59 -10.95
C LEU A 41 -6.44 -1.81 -10.88
N LEU A 42 -6.54 -2.45 -9.72
CA LEU A 42 -7.39 -3.63 -9.51
C LEU A 42 -8.88 -3.34 -9.73
N PHE A 43 -9.36 -2.19 -9.29
CA PHE A 43 -10.79 -1.84 -9.28
C PHE A 43 -11.18 -0.78 -10.33
N SER A 44 -10.27 -0.41 -11.22
CA SER A 44 -10.49 0.52 -12.33
C SER A 44 -11.70 0.17 -13.19
N GLU A 45 -11.89 -1.12 -13.50
CA GLU A 45 -13.03 -1.61 -14.28
C GLU A 45 -14.37 -1.36 -13.56
N SER A 46 -14.39 -1.49 -12.22
CA SER A 46 -15.58 -1.16 -11.42
C SER A 46 -15.94 0.33 -11.43
N LEU A 47 -14.94 1.19 -11.69
CA LEU A 47 -15.12 2.64 -11.87
C LEU A 47 -15.51 3.01 -13.32
N GLY A 48 -15.58 2.03 -14.22
CA GLY A 48 -15.82 2.24 -15.65
C GLY A 48 -14.58 2.71 -16.42
N ILE A 49 -13.39 2.54 -15.84
CA ILE A 49 -12.11 2.82 -16.50
C ILE A 49 -11.59 1.51 -17.08
N ASP A 50 -11.48 1.44 -18.40
CA ASP A 50 -10.95 0.26 -19.08
C ASP A 50 -9.50 0.00 -18.67
N ASN A 51 -9.22 -1.22 -18.19
CA ASN A 51 -7.88 -1.64 -17.80
C ASN A 51 -7.46 -2.91 -18.57
N PRO A 52 -6.43 -2.83 -19.44
CA PRO A 52 -5.96 -4.00 -20.20
C PRO A 52 -5.37 -5.10 -19.31
N ALA A 53 -4.96 -4.77 -18.08
CA ALA A 53 -4.45 -5.72 -17.11
C ALA A 53 -5.55 -6.36 -16.26
N SER A 54 -6.82 -5.92 -16.36
CA SER A 54 -7.90 -6.39 -15.49
C SER A 54 -7.99 -7.91 -15.52
N PHE A 55 -7.98 -8.51 -16.72
CA PHE A 55 -8.03 -9.96 -16.93
C PHE A 55 -6.97 -10.75 -16.14
N TYR A 56 -5.74 -10.22 -16.04
CA TYR A 56 -4.65 -10.89 -15.31
C TYR A 56 -4.75 -10.71 -13.80
N THR A 57 -5.45 -9.67 -13.36
CA THR A 57 -5.53 -9.29 -11.95
C THR A 57 -6.83 -9.74 -11.26
N LEU A 58 -7.75 -10.37 -11.99
CA LEU A 58 -9.03 -10.89 -11.46
C LEU A 58 -8.83 -11.81 -10.25
N GLU A 59 -7.81 -12.68 -10.29
CA GLU A 59 -7.49 -13.60 -9.18
C GLU A 59 -7.05 -12.89 -7.91
N LEU A 60 -6.52 -11.67 -8.02
CA LEU A 60 -6.06 -10.87 -6.90
C LEU A 60 -7.19 -10.05 -6.25
N GLN A 61 -8.21 -9.68 -7.03
CA GLN A 61 -9.35 -8.90 -6.54
C GLN A 61 -10.00 -9.44 -5.25
N PRO A 62 -10.30 -10.76 -5.10
CA PRO A 62 -10.92 -11.26 -3.87
C PRO A 62 -10.04 -11.12 -2.63
N ILE A 63 -8.72 -11.16 -2.79
CA ILE A 63 -7.75 -11.00 -1.68
C ILE A 63 -7.77 -9.55 -1.17
N PHE A 64 -7.88 -8.59 -2.08
CA PHE A 64 -7.88 -7.17 -1.75
C PHE A 64 -9.28 -6.62 -1.43
N LEU A 65 -10.32 -7.44 -1.60
CA LEU A 65 -11.69 -7.05 -1.32
C LEU A 65 -11.90 -6.68 0.16
N GLU A 66 -11.21 -7.34 1.10
CA GLU A 66 -11.27 -7.01 2.53
C GLU A 66 -10.74 -5.60 2.83
N LYS A 67 -9.73 -5.16 2.09
CA LYS A 67 -9.10 -3.83 2.21
C LYS A 67 -9.85 -2.74 1.44
N PHE A 68 -10.83 -3.13 0.62
CA PHE A 68 -11.56 -2.23 -0.24
C PHE A 68 -12.29 -1.13 0.54
N HIS A 69 -12.93 -1.50 1.67
CA HIS A 69 -13.69 -0.58 2.52
C HIS A 69 -12.83 0.59 3.04
N GLU A 70 -11.61 0.31 3.48
CA GLU A 70 -10.71 1.35 3.98
C GLU A 70 -10.19 2.24 2.84
N TRP A 71 -9.93 1.65 1.67
CA TRP A 71 -9.44 2.36 0.49
C TRP A 71 -10.49 3.32 -0.07
N HIS A 72 -11.73 2.90 -0.36
CA HIS A 72 -12.72 3.81 -0.96
C HIS A 72 -13.12 4.95 -0.02
N LEU A 73 -13.12 4.71 1.30
CA LEU A 73 -13.29 5.77 2.31
C LEU A 73 -12.14 6.79 2.27
N ARG A 74 -10.89 6.31 2.18
CA ARG A 74 -9.70 7.16 2.07
C ARG A 74 -9.71 8.00 0.79
N MET A 75 -10.18 7.42 -0.30
CA MET A 75 -10.36 8.11 -1.58
C MET A 75 -11.53 9.11 -1.57
N GLY A 76 -12.33 9.16 -0.49
CA GLY A 76 -13.45 10.08 -0.35
C GLY A 76 -14.63 9.74 -1.26
N MET A 77 -14.78 8.47 -1.66
CA MET A 77 -15.86 8.05 -2.54
C MET A 77 -17.18 7.94 -1.76
N PRO A 78 -18.26 8.63 -2.19
CA PRO A 78 -19.53 8.63 -1.44
C PRO A 78 -20.31 7.32 -1.57
N ARG A 79 -20.05 6.55 -2.63
CA ARG A 79 -20.70 5.25 -2.90
C ARG A 79 -19.64 4.25 -3.35
N CYS A 80 -19.77 3.02 -2.89
CA CYS A 80 -18.96 1.91 -3.37
C CYS A 80 -19.15 1.70 -4.89
N PRO A 81 -18.08 1.63 -5.69
CA PRO A 81 -18.17 1.39 -7.13
C PRO A 81 -18.52 -0.07 -7.48
N LEU A 82 -18.43 -1.01 -6.53
CA LEU A 82 -18.88 -2.37 -6.73
C LEU A 82 -20.42 -2.43 -6.72
N GLN A 83 -21.01 -2.45 -7.91
CA GLN A 83 -22.47 -2.45 -8.12
C GLN A 83 -23.20 -3.66 -7.49
N HIS A 84 -22.51 -4.78 -7.22
CA HIS A 84 -23.13 -6.08 -6.89
C HIS A 84 -22.60 -6.75 -5.60
N GLY A 85 -21.64 -6.13 -4.89
CA GLY A 85 -20.96 -6.74 -3.74
C GLY A 85 -20.60 -5.65 -2.74
N GLY A 86 -21.34 -5.60 -1.62
CA GLY A 86 -21.54 -4.40 -0.82
C GLY A 86 -20.29 -3.76 -0.22
N CYS A 87 -20.33 -2.44 -0.17
CA CYS A 87 -19.80 -1.65 0.91
C CYS A 87 -20.67 -0.39 1.10
N CYS A 88 -21.32 -0.32 2.27
CA CYS A 88 -22.46 0.54 2.65
C CYS A 88 -23.78 0.18 1.95
#